data_AF-A0A7C4LNC2-F1
#
_entry.id   AF-A0A7C4LNC2-F1
#
_cell.length_a   1.000
_cell.length_b   1.000
_cell.length_c   1.000
_cell.angle_alpha   90.00
_cell.angle_beta   90.00
_cell.angle_gamma   90.00
#
_symmetry.space_group_name_H-M   'P 1'
#
loop_
_entity.id
_entity.type
_entity.pdbx_description
1 polymer ?
#
loop_
_entity_poly.entity_id
_entity_poly.type
_entity_poly.pdbx_seq_one_letter_code
_entity_poly.pdbx_strand_id
1 'polypeptide(L)'
;MPIHPPAAVWDTADGGFTAIKDAFFNNTPIEFAVLDGASNASGAQGLRASMAITKFSRNEPLEEAITVSVTAKPTYSDHAPEWMVVPEADPGT
;
A
#
# COMPACT_ATOMS: atom_id res chain seq x y z
N MET A 1 2.83 17.39 18.65
CA MET A 1 1.73 16.44 18.39
C MET A 1 2.33 15.29 17.62
N PRO A 2 2.37 14.05 18.13
CA PRO A 2 2.93 12.94 17.38
C PRO A 2 2.00 12.67 16.20
N ILE A 3 2.54 12.80 14.99
CA ILE A 3 1.88 12.34 13.77
C ILE A 3 1.84 10.81 13.80
N HIS A 4 0.89 10.22 14.53
CA HIS A 4 0.55 8.82 14.30
C HIS A 4 -0.07 8.78 12.90
N PRO A 5 0.55 8.14 11.89
CA PRO A 5 -0.13 7.95 10.62
C PRO A 5 -1.45 7.23 10.94
N PRO A 6 -2.61 7.73 10.44
CA PRO A 6 -3.88 7.11 10.77
C PRO A 6 -3.82 5.64 10.37
N ALA A 7 -4.03 4.74 11.32
CA ALA A 7 -4.14 3.31 11.05
C ALA A 7 -5.22 3.09 9.99
N ALA A 8 -5.00 2.14 9.08
CA ALA A 8 -5.96 1.86 8.00
C ALA A 8 -7.30 1.44 8.61
N VAL A 9 -8.40 2.07 8.18
CA VAL A 9 -9.74 1.69 8.64
C VAL A 9 -10.08 0.30 8.12
N TRP A 10 -10.77 -0.51 8.92
CA TRP A 10 -11.30 -1.81 8.48
C TRP A 10 -12.42 -1.60 7.47
N ASP A 11 -12.06 -1.49 6.19
CA ASP A 11 -13.00 -1.35 5.08
C ASP A 11 -12.83 -2.51 4.10
N THR A 12 -13.77 -3.45 4.12
CA THR A 12 -13.76 -4.61 3.22
C THR A 12 -14.26 -4.30 1.81
N ALA A 13 -14.84 -3.13 1.57
CA ALA A 13 -15.22 -2.67 0.23
C ALA A 13 -14.02 -2.01 -0.48
N ASP A 14 -13.01 -1.58 0.26
CA ASP A 14 -11.77 -1.07 -0.30
C ASP A 14 -10.92 -2.21 -0.92
N GLY A 15 -10.60 -2.03 -2.20
CA GLY A 15 -9.82 -3.02 -2.96
C GLY A 15 -8.39 -3.17 -2.46
N GLY A 16 -7.77 -2.09 -1.96
CA GLY A 16 -6.43 -2.10 -1.39
C GLY A 16 -6.37 -2.85 -0.07
N PHE A 17 -7.35 -2.63 0.81
CA PHE A 17 -7.49 -3.39 2.06
C PHE A 17 -7.65 -4.89 1.80
N THR A 18 -8.52 -5.25 0.85
CA THR A 18 -8.74 -6.66 0.49
C THR A 18 -7.46 -7.30 -0.05
N ALA A 19 -6.70 -6.60 -0.92
CA ALA A 19 -5.44 -7.10 -1.44
C ALA A 19 -4.38 -7.33 -0.33
N ILE A 20 -4.25 -6.41 0.63
CA ILE A 20 -3.32 -6.54 1.76
C ILE A 20 -3.71 -7.71 2.66
N LYS A 21 -5.01 -7.83 2.96
CA LYS A 21 -5.55 -8.92 3.78
C LYS A 21 -5.29 -10.27 3.13
N ASP A 22 -5.56 -10.40 1.83
CA ASP A 22 -5.36 -11.65 1.09
C ASP A 22 -3.87 -11.99 0.97
N ALA A 23 -3.00 -10.99 0.75
CA ALA A 23 -1.55 -11.18 0.72
C ALA A 23 -1.02 -11.72 2.06
N PHE A 24 -1.56 -11.23 3.19
CA PHE A 24 -1.21 -11.72 4.52
C PHE A 24 -1.68 -13.17 4.74
N PHE A 25 -2.94 -13.49 4.43
CA PHE A 25 -3.48 -14.84 4.66
C PHE A 25 -2.89 -15.91 3.72
N ASN A 26 -2.61 -15.55 2.48
CA ASN A 26 -2.03 -16.46 1.49
C ASN A 26 -0.51 -16.50 1.53
N ASN A 27 0.12 -15.64 2.35
CA ASN A 27 1.58 -15.49 2.46
C ASN A 27 2.23 -15.24 1.09
N THR A 28 1.59 -14.40 0.28
CA THR A 28 2.06 -14.04 -1.06
C THR A 28 2.66 -12.64 -1.05
N PRO A 29 3.75 -12.39 -1.80
CA PRO A 29 4.23 -11.03 -2.04
C PRO A 29 3.15 -10.16 -2.69
N ILE A 30 3.12 -8.89 -2.33
CA ILE A 30 2.26 -7.87 -2.95
C ILE A 30 3.13 -6.70 -3.41
N GLU A 31 2.84 -6.17 -4.60
CA GLU A 31 3.53 -4.99 -5.10
C GLU A 31 2.94 -3.71 -4.53
N PHE A 32 3.80 -2.86 -3.98
CA PHE A 32 3.44 -1.51 -3.57
C PHE A 32 4.04 -0.50 -4.54
N ALA A 33 3.23 0.47 -4.94
CA ALA A 33 3.66 1.70 -5.60
C ALA A 33 3.44 2.85 -4.63
N VAL A 34 4.51 3.30 -3.98
CA VAL A 34 4.49 4.41 -3.02
C VAL A 34 4.84 5.68 -3.78
N LEU A 35 3.81 6.28 -4.39
CA LEU A 35 3.94 7.47 -5.22
C LEU A 35 3.70 8.75 -4.39
N ASP A 36 4.32 9.85 -4.79
CA ASP A 36 4.13 11.20 -4.21
C ASP A 36 2.81 11.87 -4.66
N GLY A 37 2.11 11.26 -5.61
CA GLY A 37 0.82 11.68 -6.12
C GLY A 37 -0.12 10.51 -6.42
N ALA A 38 -1.28 10.79 -6.99
CA ALA A 38 -2.18 9.74 -7.45
C ALA A 38 -1.51 8.88 -8.52
N SER A 39 -1.82 7.58 -8.56
CA SER A 39 -1.20 6.64 -9.51
C SER A 39 -1.50 6.93 -10.99
N ASN A 40 -2.51 7.76 -11.25
CA ASN A 40 -2.88 8.24 -12.58
C ASN A 40 -2.50 9.72 -12.81
N ALA A 41 -1.85 10.38 -11.86
CA ALA A 41 -1.42 11.76 -12.02
C ALA A 41 -0.10 11.81 -12.82
N SER A 42 -0.12 12.62 -13.88
CA SER A 42 1.06 12.98 -14.66
C SER A 42 2.20 13.44 -13.76
N GLY A 43 3.39 12.88 -13.94
CA GLY A 43 4.57 13.25 -13.17
C GLY A 43 4.62 12.72 -11.73
N ALA A 44 3.61 11.97 -11.27
CA ALA A 44 3.69 11.29 -9.98
C ALA A 44 4.85 10.28 -10.01
N GLN A 45 5.67 10.30 -8.97
CA GLN A 45 6.87 9.47 -8.90
C GLN A 45 6.98 8.78 -7.56
N GLY A 46 7.67 7.65 -7.54
CA GLY A 46 7.96 6.98 -6.30
C GLY A 46 8.44 5.55 -6.45
N LEU A 47 8.48 4.87 -5.32
CA LEU A 47 9.08 3.54 -5.22
C LEU A 47 8.05 2.47 -5.59
N ARG A 48 8.35 1.65 -6.59
CA ARG A 48 7.66 0.39 -6.84
C ARG A 48 8.50 -0.76 -6.31
N ALA A 49 7.93 -1.55 -5.41
CA ALA A 49 8.66 -2.67 -4.81
C ALA A 49 7.70 -3.77 -4.33
N SER A 50 8.16 -5.02 -4.43
CA SER A 50 7.46 -6.16 -3.84
C SER A 50 7.70 -6.22 -2.33
N MET A 51 6.61 -6.32 -1.57
CA MET A 51 6.61 -6.36 -0.12
C MET A 51 5.86 -7.59 0.37
N ALA A 52 6.35 -8.21 1.44
CA ALA A 52 5.61 -9.20 2.20
C ALA A 52 4.93 -8.54 3.40
N ILE A 53 3.67 -8.90 3.65
CA ILE A 53 2.96 -8.48 4.86
C ILE A 53 3.32 -9.43 5.99
N THR A 54 4.10 -8.95 6.96
CA THR A 54 4.62 -9.78 8.06
C THR A 54 3.77 -9.70 9.33
N LYS A 55 2.97 -8.63 9.45
CA LYS A 55 2.08 -8.43 10.59
C LYS A 55 0.79 -7.76 10.11
N PHE A 56 -0.32 -8.31 10.56
CA PHE A 56 -1.65 -7.76 10.35
C PHE A 56 -2.40 -7.85 11.68
N SER A 57 -2.66 -6.71 12.32
CA SER A 57 -3.30 -6.64 13.63
C SER A 57 -4.56 -5.79 13.55
N ARG A 58 -5.69 -6.34 14.00
CA ARG A 58 -6.97 -5.63 14.08
C ARG A 58 -7.11 -5.01 15.48
N ASN A 59 -7.37 -3.71 15.52
CA ASN A 59 -7.67 -2.98 16.75
C ASN A 59 -9.16 -2.66 16.76
N GLU A 60 -9.84 -2.96 17.86
CA GLU A 60 -11.26 -2.69 18.08
C GLU A 60 -11.41 -1.80 19.34
N PRO A 61 -11.18 -0.48 19.23
CA PRO A 61 -11.44 0.44 20.33
C PRO A 61 -12.95 0.52 20.61
N LEU A 62 -13.32 0.73 21.87
CA LEU A 62 -14.72 0.68 22.32
C LEU A 62 -15.59 1.84 21.78
N GLU A 63 -14.96 2.94 21.33
CA GLU A 63 -15.62 4.19 20.92
C GLU A 63 -15.22 4.70 19.52
N GLU A 64 -14.33 3.99 18.81
CA GLU A 64 -13.81 4.42 17.50
C GLU A 64 -14.04 3.37 16.41
N ALA A 65 -13.81 3.77 15.16
CA ALA A 65 -13.81 2.84 14.04
C ALA A 65 -12.75 1.75 14.24
N ILE A 66 -13.07 0.54 13.78
CA ILE A 66 -12.13 -0.59 13.77
C ILE A 66 -10.97 -0.22 12.85
N THR A 67 -9.75 -0.34 13.34
CA THR A 67 -8.53 -0.03 12.57
C THR A 67 -7.64 -1.27 12.42
N VAL A 68 -6.75 -1.21 11.44
CA VAL A 68 -5.77 -2.26 11.14
C VAL A 68 -4.38 -1.65 11.08
N SER A 69 -3.48 -2.31 11.81
CA SER A 69 -2.05 -2.06 11.74
C SER A 69 -1.39 -3.13 10.89
N VAL A 70 -0.76 -2.70 9.79
CA VAL A 70 -0.09 -3.56 8.82
C VAL A 70 1.41 -3.29 8.85
N THR A 71 2.24 -4.32 8.83
CA THR A 71 3.70 -4.19 8.66
C THR A 71 4.12 -4.90 7.39
N ALA A 72 4.49 -4.11 6.39
CA ALA A 72 5.07 -4.58 5.13
C ALA A 72 6.60 -4.49 5.18
N LYS A 73 7.30 -5.51 4.67
CA LYS A 73 8.76 -5.51 4.50
C LYS A 73 9.13 -5.89 3.08
N PRO A 74 10.18 -5.28 2.49
CA PRO A 74 10.70 -5.72 1.20
C PRO A 74 11.04 -7.21 1.25
N THR A 75 10.58 -7.96 0.26
CA THR A 75 10.82 -9.40 0.16
C THR A 75 11.54 -9.71 -1.13
N TYR A 76 12.07 -10.93 -1.25
CA TYR A 76 12.64 -11.41 -2.49
C TYR A 76 11.56 -11.40 -3.58
N SER A 77 11.86 -10.79 -4.71
CA SER A 77 10.98 -10.70 -5.86
C SER A 77 11.78 -10.82 -7.14
N ASP A 78 11.12 -11.36 -8.17
CA ASP A 78 11.70 -11.47 -9.52
C ASP A 78 12.02 -10.10 -10.13
N HIS A 79 11.34 -9.05 -9.65
CA HIS A 79 11.57 -7.66 -10.03
C HIS A 79 12.28 -6.92 -8.91
N ALA A 80 13.40 -6.26 -9.24
CA ALA A 80 14.07 -5.37 -8.31
C ALA A 80 13.17 -4.17 -7.95
N PRO A 81 13.31 -3.61 -6.74
CA PRO A 81 12.65 -2.35 -6.42
C PRO A 81 13.18 -1.25 -7.33
N GLU A 82 12.27 -0.57 -8.03
CA GLU A 82 12.61 0.44 -9.03
C GLU A 82 11.87 1.76 -8.74
N TRP A 83 12.53 2.87 -9.07
CA TRP A 83 11.90 4.18 -9.04
C TRP A 83 11.06 4.36 -10.31
N MET A 84 9.76 4.51 -10.16
CA MET A 84 8.82 4.72 -11.25
C MET A 84 8.39 6.19 -11.30
N VAL A 85 8.27 6.72 -12.51
CA VAL A 85 7.61 8.00 -12.79
C VAL A 85 6.44 7.70 -13.72
N VAL A 86 5.25 8.17 -13.35
CA VAL A 86 4.08 8.13 -14.23
C VAL A 86 4.38 9.08 -15.39
N PRO A 87 4.53 8.57 -16.62
CA PRO A 87 4.87 9.40 -17.76
C PRO A 87 3.78 10.46 -17.92
N GLU A 88 4.20 11.69 -18.21
CA GLU A 88 3.23 12.72 -18.51
C GLU A 88 2.40 12.30 -19.71
N ALA A 89 1.09 12.52 -19.66
CA ALA A 89 0.25 12.30 -20.83
C ALA A 89 0.80 13.21 -21.94
N ASP A 90 1.38 12.61 -22.98
CA ASP A 90 1.92 13.35 -24.12
C ASP A 90 0.84 14.30 -24.65
N PRO A 91 1.06 15.62 -24.72
CA PRO A 91 0.06 16.58 -25.20
C PRO A 91 -0.18 16.49 -26.72
N GLY A 92 0.07 15.33 -27.35
CA GLY A 92 0.32 15.18 -28.78
C GLY A 92 -0.50 14.13 -29.54
N THR A 93 -1.63 13.64 -29.01
CA THR A 93 -2.62 12.85 -29.80
C THR A 93 -4.05 13.32 -29.59
#